data_AF-A0A956CMZ3-F1
#
_entry.id   AF-A0A956CMZ3-F1
#
_cell.length_a   1.000
_cell.length_b   1.000
_cell.length_c   1.000
_cell.angle_alpha   90.00
_cell.angle_beta   90.00
_cell.angle_gamma   90.00
#
_symmetry.space_group_name_H-M   'P 1'
#
loop_
_entity.id
_entity.type
_entity.pdbx_description
1 polymer ?
#
loop_
_entity_poly.entity_id
_entity_poly.type
_entity_poly.pdbx_seq_one_letter_code
_entity_poly.pdbx_strand_id
1 'polypeptide(L)'
;MRNRLFFVLGGSAVLAALGGCGGASTEGGLGGSQGKSISDICSLSGSNVQQVDVNGDGKPDVRHAMNGGKRLCSSYDMNFDGKVDVRRLYEADGTTPKQEEHDFDFDGKVDQMSFYSNGNLVRKELDTNFDNQVDTWIWCTDGLIAKSELARARKGTDLWEKYDQGLLTEMAYDDNHDGKAEKWEHFDKGRLVDTAYDSNKDGKADKTIPAAAKDAPLDEPISCDGREMKLPAAAPAASTDAAAATSEESSAAGEGADSAANPTDSASSANGTTTTEKK
;
A
#
# COMPACT_ATOMS: atom_id res chain seq x y z
N MET A 1 -27.16 0.72 -4.72
CA MET A 1 -26.15 0.05 -5.58
C MET A 1 -25.96 0.90 -6.82
N ARG A 2 -25.09 1.91 -6.77
CA ARG A 2 -24.68 2.62 -8.00
C ARG A 2 -23.62 1.76 -8.65
N ASN A 3 -23.92 1.34 -9.88
CA ASN A 3 -23.08 0.53 -10.74
C ASN A 3 -21.74 1.27 -10.95
N ARG A 4 -20.69 0.91 -10.20
CA ARG A 4 -19.33 1.28 -10.59
C ARG A 4 -19.02 0.39 -11.80
N LEU A 5 -19.14 1.00 -12.98
CA LEU A 5 -18.91 0.39 -14.29
C LEU A 5 -17.48 -0.16 -14.34
N PHE A 6 -17.33 -1.46 -14.12
CA PHE A 6 -16.30 -2.22 -14.81
C PHE A 6 -16.73 -2.29 -16.27
N PHE A 7 -16.04 -1.56 -17.16
CA PHE A 7 -16.28 -1.69 -18.59
C PHE A 7 -15.19 -2.55 -19.24
N VAL A 8 -15.65 -3.69 -19.73
CA VAL A 8 -14.97 -4.63 -20.62
C VAL A 8 -15.33 -4.29 -22.07
N LEU A 9 -14.30 -4.13 -22.91
CA LEU A 9 -14.21 -4.30 -24.37
C LEU A 9 -15.18 -3.61 -25.34
N GLY A 10 -14.59 -3.04 -26.40
CA GLY A 10 -15.26 -2.76 -27.67
C GLY A 10 -14.35 -2.02 -28.64
N GLY A 11 -13.77 -2.74 -29.62
CA GLY A 11 -12.72 -2.23 -30.51
C GLY A 11 -13.16 -1.53 -31.80
N SER A 12 -12.12 -1.22 -32.58
CA SER A 12 -12.03 -0.86 -34.02
C SER A 12 -12.10 0.61 -34.46
N ALA A 13 -10.88 1.13 -34.71
CA ALA A 13 -10.33 1.69 -35.96
C ALA A 13 -10.97 2.93 -36.66
N VAL A 14 -10.13 3.94 -36.97
CA VAL A 14 -9.65 4.29 -38.35
C VAL A 14 -8.88 5.64 -38.37
N LEU A 15 -7.67 5.58 -38.97
CA LEU A 15 -6.81 6.53 -39.75
C LEU A 15 -6.75 8.08 -39.60
N ALA A 16 -5.49 8.55 -39.51
CA ALA A 16 -4.73 9.42 -40.45
C ALA A 16 -4.32 10.88 -40.10
N ALA A 17 -2.99 11.04 -40.01
CA ALA A 17 -2.09 11.99 -40.72
C ALA A 17 -1.74 13.42 -40.20
N LEU A 18 -0.42 13.56 -39.93
CA LEU A 18 0.56 14.63 -40.26
C LEU A 18 0.57 15.99 -39.54
N GLY A 19 1.71 16.25 -38.86
CA GLY A 19 2.60 17.39 -39.15
C GLY A 19 2.53 18.62 -38.25
N GLY A 20 3.58 18.90 -37.47
CA GLY A 20 3.80 20.22 -36.87
C GLY A 20 4.79 20.22 -35.71
N CYS A 21 5.99 20.77 -35.95
CA CYS A 21 7.11 20.88 -35.01
C CYS A 21 7.03 22.16 -34.18
N GLY A 22 7.49 22.10 -32.92
CA GLY A 22 8.13 23.25 -32.24
C GLY A 22 7.44 23.78 -30.99
N GLY A 23 8.07 23.57 -29.82
CA GLY A 23 7.76 24.31 -28.59
C GLY A 23 7.91 23.48 -27.32
N ALA A 24 9.12 23.03 -27.02
CA ALA A 24 9.42 22.38 -25.73
C ALA A 24 9.31 23.40 -24.59
N SER A 25 8.20 23.34 -23.86
CA SER A 25 8.08 23.92 -22.51
C SER A 25 8.17 22.76 -21.53
N THR A 26 9.24 22.76 -20.74
CA THR A 26 9.51 21.81 -19.67
C THR A 26 8.56 22.08 -18.50
N GLU A 27 7.42 21.41 -18.49
CA GLU A 27 6.55 21.30 -17.31
C GLU A 27 6.83 19.96 -16.61
N GLY A 28 6.99 20.03 -15.29
CA GLY A 28 7.47 18.95 -14.43
C GLY A 28 6.60 17.71 -14.50
N GLY A 29 7.03 16.74 -15.31
CA GLY A 29 6.49 15.38 -15.32
C GLY A 29 6.85 14.64 -14.03
N LEU A 30 5.85 13.94 -13.52
CA LEU A 30 5.92 13.04 -12.36
C LEU A 30 7.14 12.12 -12.49
N GLY A 31 8.04 12.24 -11.53
CA GLY A 31 9.39 11.67 -11.59
C GLY A 31 9.38 10.15 -11.60
N GLY A 32 9.72 9.58 -12.76
CA GLY A 32 10.19 8.20 -12.86
C GLY A 32 11.47 8.04 -12.04
N SER A 33 11.47 7.08 -11.12
CA SER A 33 12.57 6.86 -10.18
C SER A 33 13.88 6.52 -10.94
N GLN A 34 14.89 7.38 -10.81
CA GLN A 34 16.26 7.12 -11.29
C GLN A 34 16.95 6.16 -10.30
N GLY A 35 16.69 4.87 -10.45
CA GLY A 35 17.32 3.78 -9.70
C GLY A 35 17.40 2.53 -10.55
N LYS A 36 18.29 1.58 -10.22
CA LYS A 36 18.26 0.25 -10.87
C LYS A 36 16.86 -0.34 -10.71
N SER A 37 16.29 -0.85 -11.80
CA SER A 37 14.96 -1.48 -11.74
C SER A 37 15.03 -2.69 -10.79
N ILE A 38 13.92 -3.04 -10.14
CA ILE A 38 13.86 -4.29 -9.36
C ILE A 38 14.18 -5.50 -10.24
N SER A 39 13.79 -5.49 -11.53
CA SER A 39 14.20 -6.49 -12.51
C SER A 39 15.71 -6.65 -12.56
N ASP A 40 16.46 -5.53 -12.65
CA ASP A 40 17.92 -5.55 -12.60
C ASP A 40 18.43 -6.08 -11.26
N ILE A 41 17.87 -5.64 -10.13
CA ILE A 41 18.32 -6.09 -8.79
C ILE A 41 18.12 -7.60 -8.62
N CYS A 42 16.95 -8.10 -9.01
CA CYS A 42 16.61 -9.53 -8.97
C CYS A 42 17.48 -10.34 -9.93
N SER A 43 17.93 -9.76 -11.04
CA SER A 43 18.84 -10.39 -12.01
C SER A 43 20.32 -10.32 -11.62
N LEU A 44 20.75 -9.26 -10.91
CA LEU A 44 22.16 -8.96 -10.57
C LEU A 44 22.65 -9.63 -9.28
N SER A 45 21.82 -10.45 -8.65
CA SER A 45 22.15 -11.08 -7.37
C SER A 45 23.07 -12.28 -7.58
N GLY A 46 24.37 -12.09 -7.31
CA GLY A 46 25.42 -13.08 -7.54
C GLY A 46 25.10 -14.49 -7.00
N SER A 47 25.19 -15.46 -7.91
CA SER A 47 25.46 -16.91 -7.76
C SER A 47 24.71 -17.76 -6.73
N ASN A 48 23.92 -17.22 -5.81
CA ASN A 48 23.11 -17.98 -4.86
C ASN A 48 21.62 -17.71 -5.08
N VAL A 49 21.06 -18.42 -6.05
CA VAL A 49 19.65 -18.41 -6.37
C VAL A 49 19.06 -19.76 -5.98
N GLN A 50 18.09 -19.77 -5.07
CA GLN A 50 17.28 -20.95 -4.82
C GLN A 50 16.18 -21.01 -5.88
N GLN A 51 15.95 -22.18 -6.46
CA GLN A 51 15.06 -22.35 -7.60
C GLN A 51 14.10 -23.49 -7.32
N VAL A 52 12.83 -23.31 -7.70
CA VAL A 52 11.80 -24.33 -7.61
C VAL A 52 11.11 -24.39 -8.97
N ASP A 53 11.15 -25.57 -9.56
CA ASP A 53 10.32 -25.97 -10.70
C ASP A 53 9.06 -26.61 -10.10
N VAL A 54 7.93 -25.90 -10.20
CA VAL A 54 6.65 -26.25 -9.59
C VAL A 54 5.87 -27.20 -10.51
N ASN A 55 5.96 -27.00 -11.82
CA ASN A 55 5.20 -27.79 -12.81
C ASN A 55 5.97 -29.02 -13.36
N GLY A 56 7.27 -29.14 -13.09
CA GLY A 56 8.13 -30.24 -13.50
C GLY A 56 8.58 -30.19 -14.96
N ASP A 57 8.56 -29.03 -15.62
CA ASP A 57 8.91 -28.88 -17.03
C ASP A 57 10.42 -28.66 -17.28
N GLY A 58 11.22 -28.57 -16.21
CA GLY A 58 12.66 -28.32 -16.26
C GLY A 58 13.05 -26.84 -16.25
N LYS A 59 12.10 -25.91 -16.22
CA LYS A 59 12.32 -24.48 -16.01
C LYS A 59 11.88 -24.11 -14.59
N PRO A 60 12.68 -23.32 -13.84
CA PRO A 60 12.23 -22.84 -12.55
C PRO A 60 11.11 -21.81 -12.68
N ASP A 61 10.09 -21.96 -11.86
CA ASP A 61 8.96 -21.04 -11.77
C ASP A 61 9.16 -20.04 -10.64
N VAL A 62 9.77 -20.50 -9.54
CA VAL A 62 10.11 -19.65 -8.39
C VAL A 62 11.62 -19.53 -8.29
N ARG A 63 12.09 -18.29 -8.12
CA ARG A 63 13.51 -17.99 -7.89
C ARG A 63 13.65 -17.08 -6.68
N HIS A 64 14.52 -17.44 -5.74
CA HIS A 64 14.90 -16.60 -4.61
C HIS A 64 16.37 -16.23 -4.72
N ALA A 65 16.62 -14.95 -5.01
CA ALA A 65 17.95 -14.38 -4.98
C ALA A 65 18.37 -14.09 -3.54
N MET A 66 19.53 -14.63 -3.13
CA MET A 66 20.04 -14.50 -1.77
C MET A 66 21.28 -13.59 -1.73
N ASN A 67 21.43 -12.80 -0.66
CA ASN A 67 22.62 -12.02 -0.35
C ASN A 67 22.96 -12.17 1.13
N GLY A 68 24.17 -12.67 1.45
CA GLY A 68 24.59 -12.89 2.83
C GLY A 68 23.66 -13.81 3.64
N GLY A 69 23.06 -14.81 3.00
CA GLY A 69 22.10 -15.73 3.61
C GLY A 69 20.68 -15.17 3.79
N LYS A 70 20.46 -13.90 3.44
CA LYS A 70 19.14 -13.25 3.47
C LYS A 70 18.55 -13.17 2.07
N ARG A 71 17.22 -13.21 1.97
CA ARG A 71 16.52 -13.11 0.70
C ARG A 71 16.52 -11.66 0.23
N LEU A 72 17.15 -11.39 -0.89
CA LEU A 72 17.17 -10.05 -1.49
C LEU A 72 15.93 -9.86 -2.38
N CYS A 73 15.65 -10.84 -3.23
CA CYS A 73 14.50 -10.80 -4.14
C CYS A 73 13.85 -12.18 -4.31
N SER A 74 12.56 -12.19 -4.62
CA SER A 74 11.85 -13.35 -5.17
C SER A 74 11.18 -13.02 -6.49
N SER A 75 11.24 -13.96 -7.42
CA SER A 75 10.59 -13.88 -8.72
C SER A 75 9.70 -15.11 -8.91
N TYR A 76 8.53 -14.91 -9.52
CA TYR A 76 7.53 -15.95 -9.73
C TYR A 76 7.02 -15.88 -11.17
N ASP A 77 7.11 -17.00 -11.88
CA ASP A 77 6.39 -17.31 -13.11
C ASP A 77 5.10 -18.03 -12.70
N MET A 78 3.98 -17.31 -12.79
CA MET A 78 2.67 -17.74 -12.29
C MET A 78 1.88 -18.51 -13.35
N ASN A 79 2.17 -18.31 -14.62
CA ASN A 79 1.48 -18.96 -15.75
C ASN A 79 2.32 -20.04 -16.46
N PHE A 80 3.59 -20.22 -16.06
CA PHE A 80 4.56 -21.19 -16.55
C PHE A 80 5.00 -20.98 -18.01
N ASP A 81 5.01 -19.73 -18.49
CA ASP A 81 5.43 -19.41 -19.86
C ASP A 81 6.94 -19.12 -20.00
N GLY A 82 7.65 -19.05 -18.88
CA GLY A 82 9.08 -18.75 -18.78
C GLY A 82 9.40 -17.27 -18.54
N LYS A 83 8.41 -16.39 -18.46
CA LYS A 83 8.54 -14.99 -18.05
C LYS A 83 8.23 -14.84 -16.55
N VAL A 84 8.69 -13.74 -15.96
CA VAL A 84 8.46 -13.47 -14.54
C VAL A 84 7.30 -12.51 -14.42
N ASP A 85 6.26 -12.96 -13.72
CA ASP A 85 5.01 -12.22 -13.55
C ASP A 85 5.01 -11.41 -12.26
N VAL A 86 5.64 -11.95 -11.20
CA VAL A 86 5.74 -11.25 -9.91
C VAL A 86 7.19 -11.13 -9.50
N ARG A 87 7.60 -9.93 -9.07
CA ARG A 87 8.89 -9.68 -8.41
C ARG A 87 8.66 -9.02 -7.07
N ARG A 88 9.31 -9.53 -6.02
CA ARG A 88 9.30 -8.94 -4.68
C ARG A 88 10.72 -8.68 -4.21
N LEU A 89 11.02 -7.41 -3.92
CA LEU A 89 12.25 -6.96 -3.28
C LEU A 89 12.03 -6.86 -1.78
N TYR A 90 13.01 -7.33 -1.03
CA TYR A 90 12.99 -7.29 0.42
C TYR A 90 13.96 -6.25 0.97
N GLU A 91 13.69 -5.78 2.18
CA GLU A 91 14.63 -5.00 2.97
C GLU A 91 15.84 -5.83 3.41
N ALA A 92 16.81 -5.18 4.05
CA ALA A 92 18.05 -5.82 4.50
C ALA A 92 17.85 -6.92 5.58
N ASP A 93 16.64 -7.08 6.13
CA ASP A 93 16.28 -8.21 7.00
C ASP A 93 16.02 -9.51 6.22
N GLY A 94 15.70 -9.39 4.93
CA GLY A 94 15.37 -10.49 4.03
C GLY A 94 13.95 -11.05 4.17
N THR A 95 13.06 -10.35 4.88
CA THR A 95 11.69 -10.81 5.14
C THR A 95 10.65 -9.72 4.92
N THR A 96 11.00 -8.47 5.15
CA THR A 96 10.09 -7.33 5.00
C THR A 96 10.05 -6.89 3.55
N PRO A 97 8.88 -6.87 2.88
CA PRO A 97 8.76 -6.33 1.53
C PRO A 97 9.15 -4.85 1.50
N LYS A 98 9.92 -4.49 0.49
CA LYS A 98 10.28 -3.11 0.15
C LYS A 98 9.51 -2.62 -1.07
N GLN A 99 9.43 -3.49 -2.08
CA GLN A 99 8.75 -3.22 -3.33
C GLN A 99 8.25 -4.53 -3.94
N GLU A 100 7.13 -4.48 -4.64
CA GLU A 100 6.59 -5.60 -5.39
C GLU A 100 6.06 -5.15 -6.74
N GLU A 101 6.28 -5.96 -7.78
CA GLU A 101 5.76 -5.76 -9.14
C GLU A 101 4.88 -6.93 -9.54
N HIS A 102 3.82 -6.65 -10.29
CA HIS A 102 2.94 -7.63 -10.92
C HIS A 102 2.73 -7.31 -12.39
N ASP A 103 2.80 -8.34 -13.21
CA ASP A 103 2.31 -8.46 -14.57
C ASP A 103 1.02 -9.31 -14.49
N PHE A 104 -0.12 -8.66 -14.58
CA PHE A 104 -1.43 -9.29 -14.40
C PHE A 104 -1.99 -9.87 -15.70
N ASP A 105 -1.56 -9.36 -16.86
CA ASP A 105 -2.00 -9.84 -18.17
C ASP A 105 -1.01 -10.79 -18.87
N PHE A 106 0.15 -10.98 -18.26
CA PHE A 106 1.24 -11.88 -18.66
C PHE A 106 1.91 -11.50 -19.99
N ASP A 107 1.90 -10.22 -20.36
CA ASP A 107 2.54 -9.77 -21.60
C ASP A 107 4.07 -9.63 -21.47
N GLY A 108 4.60 -9.66 -20.25
CA GLY A 108 6.00 -9.48 -19.87
C GLY A 108 6.33 -8.09 -19.33
N LYS A 109 5.34 -7.25 -19.07
CA LYS A 109 5.50 -5.89 -18.57
C LYS A 109 4.75 -5.71 -17.25
N VAL A 110 5.14 -4.67 -16.52
CA VAL A 110 4.63 -4.46 -15.16
C VAL A 110 3.39 -3.59 -15.23
N ASP A 111 2.28 -4.13 -14.72
CA ASP A 111 1.00 -3.43 -14.61
C ASP A 111 0.83 -2.75 -13.26
N GLN A 112 1.49 -3.28 -12.22
CA GLN A 112 1.40 -2.72 -10.87
C GLN A 112 2.75 -2.72 -10.18
N MET A 113 3.10 -1.59 -9.57
CA MET A 113 4.21 -1.46 -8.62
C MET A 113 3.66 -1.06 -7.26
N SER A 114 3.99 -1.83 -6.22
CA SER A 114 3.65 -1.58 -4.83
C SER A 114 4.89 -1.24 -4.03
N PHE A 115 4.83 -0.18 -3.22
CA PHE A 115 5.95 0.29 -2.39
C PHE A 115 5.60 0.21 -0.92
N TYR A 116 6.54 -0.30 -0.15
CA TYR A 116 6.36 -0.59 1.27
C TYR A 116 7.37 0.20 2.11
N SER A 117 6.96 0.58 3.32
CA SER A 117 7.82 1.16 4.34
C SER A 117 7.66 0.36 5.63
N ASN A 118 8.73 -0.30 6.07
CA ASN A 118 8.71 -1.22 7.20
C ASN A 118 7.59 -2.29 7.07
N GLY A 119 7.35 -2.77 5.85
CA GLY A 119 6.32 -3.77 5.55
C GLY A 119 4.90 -3.24 5.37
N ASN A 120 4.65 -1.95 5.64
CA ASN A 120 3.35 -1.32 5.40
C ASN A 120 3.28 -0.78 3.98
N LEU A 121 2.21 -1.08 3.25
CA LEU A 121 1.97 -0.55 1.91
C LEU A 121 1.72 0.97 2.00
N VAL A 122 2.55 1.77 1.33
CA VAL A 122 2.48 3.24 1.39
C VAL A 122 2.13 3.88 0.05
N ARG A 123 2.39 3.18 -1.07
CA ARG A 123 2.10 3.66 -2.41
C ARG A 123 1.86 2.51 -3.38
N LYS A 124 0.97 2.71 -4.34
CA LYS A 124 0.87 1.90 -5.57
C LYS A 124 0.94 2.78 -6.80
N GLU A 125 1.45 2.21 -7.87
CA GLU A 125 1.45 2.72 -9.23
C GLU A 125 0.85 1.64 -10.11
N LEU A 126 -0.13 2.01 -10.94
CA LEU A 126 -0.86 1.08 -11.78
C LEU A 126 -0.94 1.61 -13.21
N ASP A 127 -0.73 0.72 -14.16
CA ASP A 127 -1.18 0.84 -15.53
C ASP A 127 -2.55 0.15 -15.61
N THR A 128 -3.63 0.93 -15.57
CA THR A 128 -4.98 0.35 -15.50
C THR A 128 -5.57 0.08 -16.88
N ASN A 129 -4.91 0.54 -17.94
CA ASN A 129 -5.35 0.39 -19.31
C ASN A 129 -4.43 -0.50 -20.18
N PHE A 130 -3.33 -0.99 -19.60
CA PHE A 130 -2.32 -1.88 -20.19
C PHE A 130 -1.64 -1.28 -21.42
N ASP A 131 -1.39 0.04 -21.41
CA ASP A 131 -0.69 0.75 -22.49
C ASP A 131 0.82 0.95 -22.27
N ASN A 132 1.33 0.38 -21.18
CA ASN A 132 2.70 0.41 -20.67
C ASN A 132 3.12 1.74 -20.04
N GLN A 133 2.14 2.51 -19.59
CA GLN A 133 2.35 3.75 -18.86
C GLN A 133 1.48 3.73 -17.62
N VAL A 134 2.11 4.02 -16.48
CA VAL A 134 1.37 4.22 -15.23
C VAL A 134 0.39 5.37 -15.44
N ASP A 135 -0.88 5.10 -15.19
CA ASP A 135 -1.97 6.07 -15.25
C ASP A 135 -2.60 6.32 -13.88
N THR A 136 -2.32 5.47 -12.88
CA THR A 136 -2.94 5.57 -11.56
C THR A 136 -1.91 5.52 -10.46
N TRP A 137 -1.99 6.47 -9.52
CA TRP A 137 -1.18 6.49 -8.31
C TRP A 137 -2.08 6.47 -7.09
N ILE A 138 -1.73 5.65 -6.10
CA ILE A 138 -2.46 5.54 -4.83
C ILE A 138 -1.48 5.75 -3.70
N TRP A 139 -1.81 6.62 -2.75
CA TRP A 139 -1.05 6.83 -1.51
C TRP A 139 -1.87 6.41 -0.30
N CYS A 140 -1.16 5.86 0.69
CA CYS A 140 -1.79 5.23 1.83
C CYS A 140 -1.26 5.77 3.16
N THR A 141 -2.12 5.72 4.16
CA THR A 141 -1.82 6.11 5.54
C THR A 141 -2.54 5.13 6.46
N ASP A 142 -1.81 4.57 7.42
CA ASP A 142 -2.34 3.59 8.39
C ASP A 142 -3.08 2.39 7.75
N GLY A 143 -2.59 1.94 6.59
CA GLY A 143 -3.17 0.81 5.84
C GLY A 143 -4.45 1.13 5.07
N LEU A 144 -4.91 2.38 5.10
CA LEU A 144 -6.07 2.90 4.40
C LEU A 144 -5.63 3.75 3.20
N ILE A 145 -6.51 3.88 2.20
CA ILE A 145 -6.28 4.85 1.13
C ILE A 145 -6.38 6.28 1.70
N ALA A 146 -5.46 7.14 1.28
CA ALA A 146 -5.44 8.56 1.65
C ALA A 146 -5.67 9.46 0.42
N LYS A 147 -5.15 9.05 -0.73
CA LYS A 147 -5.24 9.80 -1.98
C LYS A 147 -5.12 8.87 -3.18
N SER A 148 -5.82 9.21 -4.27
CA SER A 148 -5.55 8.65 -5.59
C SER A 148 -5.40 9.77 -6.64
N GLU A 149 -4.66 9.46 -7.70
CA GLU A 149 -4.54 10.26 -8.93
C GLU A 149 -4.73 9.34 -10.12
N LEU A 150 -5.52 9.79 -11.10
CA LEU A 150 -5.76 9.08 -12.36
C LEU A 150 -5.45 10.02 -13.54
N ALA A 151 -4.61 9.59 -14.47
CA ALA A 151 -4.13 10.32 -15.63
C ALA A 151 -4.20 9.43 -16.89
N ARG A 152 -5.38 9.27 -17.48
CA ARG A 152 -5.53 8.43 -18.69
C ARG A 152 -5.20 9.19 -19.96
N ALA A 153 -5.26 10.52 -19.92
CA ALA A 153 -4.78 11.31 -21.02
C ALA A 153 -3.25 11.32 -21.08
N ARG A 154 -2.71 11.48 -22.29
CA ARG A 154 -1.25 11.59 -22.52
C ARG A 154 -0.59 12.79 -21.84
N LYS A 155 -1.39 13.73 -21.32
CA LYS A 155 -0.93 14.92 -20.62
C LYS A 155 -1.92 15.20 -19.50
N GLY A 156 -1.41 15.43 -18.29
CA GLY A 156 -2.22 15.87 -17.14
C GLY A 156 -2.90 14.73 -16.39
N THR A 157 -3.38 15.06 -15.19
CA THR A 157 -4.17 14.16 -14.34
C THR A 157 -5.64 14.49 -14.56
N ASP A 158 -6.48 13.50 -14.82
CA ASP A 158 -7.92 13.67 -15.08
C ASP A 158 -8.70 13.83 -13.76
N LEU A 159 -8.26 13.12 -12.72
CA LEU A 159 -8.98 12.98 -11.47
C LEU A 159 -8.03 12.87 -10.27
N TRP A 160 -8.31 13.66 -9.24
CA TRP A 160 -7.76 13.49 -7.90
C TRP A 160 -8.87 13.07 -6.95
N GLU A 161 -8.60 12.08 -6.12
CA GLU A 161 -9.49 11.73 -5.00
C GLU A 161 -8.74 11.88 -3.68
N LYS A 162 -9.44 12.39 -2.67
CA LYS A 162 -8.93 12.50 -1.30
C LYS A 162 -9.80 11.72 -0.35
N TYR A 163 -9.16 11.12 0.64
CA TYR A 163 -9.79 10.27 1.62
C TYR A 163 -9.36 10.66 3.04
N ASP A 164 -10.27 10.56 3.98
CA ASP A 164 -9.99 10.63 5.41
C ASP A 164 -10.37 9.29 6.06
N GLN A 165 -9.40 8.64 6.71
CA GLN A 165 -9.57 7.29 7.27
C GLN A 165 -10.22 6.31 6.27
N GLY A 166 -9.79 6.35 5.00
CA GLY A 166 -10.29 5.50 3.93
C GLY A 166 -11.68 5.87 3.38
N LEU A 167 -12.34 6.90 3.92
CA LEU A 167 -13.62 7.41 3.42
C LEU A 167 -13.39 8.53 2.42
N LEU A 168 -14.05 8.48 1.27
CA LEU A 168 -13.95 9.52 0.24
C LEU A 168 -14.47 10.85 0.79
N THR A 169 -13.68 11.91 0.63
CA THR A 169 -14.01 13.28 1.06
C THR A 169 -14.08 14.27 -0.09
N GLU A 170 -13.32 14.04 -1.16
CA GLU A 170 -13.26 14.95 -2.30
C GLU A 170 -12.90 14.19 -3.58
N MET A 171 -13.55 14.55 -4.69
CA MET A 171 -13.10 14.22 -6.05
C MET A 171 -12.94 15.52 -6.83
N ALA A 172 -11.80 15.72 -7.47
CA ALA A 172 -11.52 16.89 -8.31
C ALA A 172 -11.22 16.43 -9.74
N TYR A 173 -11.84 17.09 -10.73
CA TYR A 173 -11.79 16.68 -12.14
C TYR A 173 -11.18 17.78 -12.98
N ASP A 174 -10.16 17.45 -13.76
CA ASP A 174 -9.56 18.29 -14.80
C ASP A 174 -9.93 17.72 -16.17
N ASP A 175 -11.03 18.24 -16.72
CA ASP A 175 -11.62 17.72 -17.95
C ASP A 175 -10.85 18.22 -19.19
N ASN A 176 -10.12 19.34 -19.06
CA ASN A 176 -9.41 19.97 -20.16
C ASN A 176 -7.90 19.60 -20.20
N HIS A 177 -7.42 18.93 -19.16
CA HIS A 177 -6.04 18.45 -18.97
C HIS A 177 -4.99 19.56 -18.89
N ASP A 178 -5.32 20.68 -18.24
CA ASP A 178 -4.41 21.82 -18.03
C ASP A 178 -3.71 21.82 -16.65
N GLY A 179 -3.96 20.80 -15.83
CA GLY A 179 -3.40 20.64 -14.50
C GLY A 179 -4.21 21.34 -13.41
N LYS A 180 -5.41 21.86 -13.72
CA LYS A 180 -6.32 22.48 -12.77
C LYS A 180 -7.69 21.84 -12.89
N ALA A 181 -8.31 21.56 -11.77
CA ALA A 181 -9.66 21.03 -11.78
C ALA A 181 -10.69 22.11 -12.15
N GLU A 182 -11.72 21.73 -12.92
CA GLU A 182 -12.92 22.54 -13.18
C GLU A 182 -14.12 22.13 -12.35
N LYS A 183 -14.11 20.93 -11.77
CA LYS A 183 -15.21 20.40 -10.98
C LYS A 183 -14.68 19.73 -9.72
N TRP A 184 -15.35 19.97 -8.60
CA TRP A 184 -15.13 19.27 -7.35
C TRP A 184 -16.43 18.68 -6.85
N GLU A 185 -16.36 17.47 -6.32
CA GLU A 185 -17.43 16.82 -5.57
C GLU A 185 -16.94 16.63 -4.14
N HIS A 186 -17.70 17.13 -3.17
CA HIS A 186 -17.36 17.01 -1.74
C HIS A 186 -18.25 15.98 -1.07
N PHE A 187 -17.68 15.23 -0.14
CA PHE A 187 -18.33 14.11 0.52
C PHE A 187 -18.20 14.21 2.04
N ASP A 188 -19.27 13.90 2.77
CA ASP A 188 -19.28 13.69 4.21
C ASP A 188 -19.53 12.20 4.47
N LYS A 189 -18.51 11.50 4.98
CA LYS A 189 -18.55 10.05 5.24
C LYS A 189 -18.96 9.25 3.99
N GLY A 190 -18.39 9.57 2.84
CA GLY A 190 -18.70 8.94 1.54
C GLY A 190 -20.00 9.41 0.88
N ARG A 191 -20.80 10.26 1.54
CA ARG A 191 -22.02 10.80 0.93
C ARG A 191 -21.76 12.16 0.31
N LEU A 192 -22.07 12.30 -0.98
CA LEU A 192 -21.97 13.58 -1.70
C LEU A 192 -22.80 14.66 -0.99
N VAL A 193 -22.16 15.77 -0.62
CA VAL A 193 -22.80 16.93 0.03
C VAL A 193 -23.01 18.09 -0.93
N ASP A 194 -22.09 18.31 -1.87
CA ASP A 194 -22.20 19.32 -2.91
C ASP A 194 -21.27 19.05 -4.09
N THR A 195 -21.55 19.75 -5.19
CA THR A 195 -20.69 19.83 -6.37
C THR A 195 -20.35 21.28 -6.65
N ALA A 196 -19.07 21.58 -6.73
CA ALA A 196 -18.53 22.88 -7.07
C ALA A 196 -17.96 22.89 -8.50
N TYR A 197 -18.07 24.03 -9.18
CA TYR A 197 -17.60 24.23 -10.55
C TYR A 197 -16.79 25.51 -10.63
N ASP A 198 -15.70 25.48 -11.39
CA ASP A 198 -14.97 26.66 -11.88
C ASP A 198 -15.36 26.90 -13.33
N SER A 199 -16.40 27.71 -13.55
CA SER A 199 -16.94 27.98 -14.87
C SER A 199 -16.08 28.95 -15.68
N ASN A 200 -15.23 29.72 -15.01
CA ASN A 200 -14.41 30.78 -15.61
C ASN A 200 -12.94 30.36 -15.81
N LYS A 201 -12.55 29.18 -15.30
CA LYS A 201 -11.21 28.56 -15.38
C LYS A 201 -10.10 29.36 -14.71
N ASP A 202 -10.41 30.06 -13.62
CA ASP A 202 -9.41 30.82 -12.84
C ASP A 202 -8.70 29.98 -11.75
N GLY A 203 -9.08 28.72 -11.59
CA GLY A 203 -8.61 27.77 -10.59
C GLY A 203 -9.40 27.82 -9.28
N LYS A 204 -10.55 28.50 -9.24
CA LYS A 204 -11.41 28.61 -8.07
C LYS A 204 -12.86 28.37 -8.45
N ALA A 205 -13.56 27.60 -7.64
CA ALA A 205 -14.99 27.39 -7.86
C ALA A 205 -15.78 28.70 -7.75
N ASP A 206 -16.62 28.97 -8.74
CA ASP A 206 -17.53 30.11 -8.82
C ASP A 206 -19.01 29.73 -8.63
N LYS A 207 -19.31 28.43 -8.67
CA LYS A 207 -20.65 27.88 -8.51
C LYS A 207 -20.64 26.62 -7.64
N THR A 208 -21.51 26.57 -6.64
CA THR A 208 -21.71 25.38 -5.79
C THR A 208 -23.18 24.96 -5.79
N ILE A 209 -23.42 23.66 -5.98
CA ILE A 209 -24.74 23.05 -6.01
C ILE A 209 -24.82 22.01 -4.89
N PRO A 210 -25.65 22.21 -3.85
CA PRO A 210 -25.86 21.20 -2.81
C PRO A 210 -26.47 19.91 -3.37
N ALA A 211 -26.07 18.77 -2.82
CA ALA A 211 -26.63 17.48 -3.18
C ALA A 211 -28.09 17.36 -2.75
N ALA A 212 -28.94 16.79 -3.62
CA ALA A 212 -30.39 16.70 -3.39
C ALA A 212 -30.81 15.59 -2.41
N ALA A 213 -29.97 14.57 -2.18
CA ALA A 213 -30.34 13.36 -1.46
C ALA A 213 -29.57 13.21 -0.14
N LYS A 214 -30.30 13.19 0.98
CA LYS A 214 -29.74 13.02 2.33
C LYS A 214 -29.65 11.55 2.78
N ASP A 215 -30.32 10.65 2.05
CA ASP A 215 -30.53 9.25 2.43
C ASP A 215 -29.68 8.24 1.62
N ALA A 216 -28.62 8.70 0.95
CA ALA A 216 -27.66 7.78 0.34
C ALA A 216 -26.93 7.00 1.45
N PRO A 217 -26.68 5.68 1.25
CA PRO A 217 -25.86 4.90 2.17
C PRO A 217 -24.49 5.55 2.34
N LEU A 218 -23.95 5.50 3.57
CA LEU A 218 -22.56 5.90 3.81
C LEU A 218 -21.63 4.85 3.22
N ASP A 219 -20.49 5.28 2.69
CA ASP A 219 -19.47 4.36 2.20
C ASP A 219 -18.73 3.72 3.37
N GLU A 220 -18.19 2.52 3.13
CA GLU A 220 -17.24 1.87 4.04
C GLU A 220 -15.81 2.36 3.75
N PRO A 221 -14.93 2.44 4.77
CA PRO A 221 -13.52 2.77 4.54
C PRO A 221 -12.87 1.81 3.55
N ILE A 222 -12.05 2.35 2.64
CA ILE A 222 -11.31 1.56 1.67
C ILE A 222 -9.89 1.33 2.19
N SER A 223 -9.45 0.07 2.19
CA SER A 223 -8.07 -0.27 2.48
C SER A 223 -7.12 0.16 1.36
N CYS A 224 -5.84 0.29 1.67
CA CYS A 224 -4.81 0.59 0.68
C CYS A 224 -4.73 -0.49 -0.44
N ASP A 225 -5.06 -1.74 -0.13
CA ASP A 225 -5.13 -2.82 -1.12
C ASP A 225 -6.47 -2.88 -1.87
N GLY A 226 -7.34 -1.87 -1.73
CA GLY A 226 -8.56 -1.69 -2.53
C GLY A 226 -9.74 -2.53 -2.07
N ARG A 227 -9.69 -3.11 -0.87
CA ARG A 227 -10.78 -3.87 -0.26
C ARG A 227 -11.64 -2.93 0.59
N GLU A 228 -12.96 -3.05 0.46
CA GLU A 228 -13.88 -2.42 1.40
C GLU A 228 -13.66 -3.03 2.79
N MET A 229 -13.36 -2.18 3.77
CA MET A 229 -13.25 -2.57 5.16
C MET A 229 -14.61 -2.40 5.82
N LYS A 230 -15.28 -3.52 6.07
CA LYS A 230 -16.45 -3.53 6.94
C LYS A 230 -16.07 -2.93 8.28
N LEU A 231 -16.71 -1.83 8.65
CA LEU A 231 -16.51 -1.19 9.95
C LEU A 231 -16.71 -2.27 11.05
N PRO A 232 -15.77 -2.44 11.99
CA PRO A 232 -16.02 -3.29 13.13
C PRO A 232 -17.31 -2.81 13.80
N ALA A 233 -18.21 -3.72 14.13
CA ALA A 233 -19.41 -3.40 14.89
C ALA A 233 -18.97 -2.59 16.11
N ALA A 234 -19.55 -1.39 16.27
CA ALA A 234 -19.18 -0.48 17.35
C ALA A 234 -19.07 -1.29 18.64
N ALA A 235 -17.86 -1.37 19.19
CA ALA A 235 -17.66 -1.99 20.50
C ALA A 235 -18.66 -1.32 21.45
N PRO A 236 -19.42 -2.08 22.25
CA PRO A 236 -20.34 -1.47 23.19
C PRO A 236 -19.53 -0.48 24.02
N ALA A 237 -19.97 0.79 24.03
CA ALA A 237 -19.33 1.83 24.80
C ALA A 237 -19.06 1.27 26.19
N ALA A 238 -17.79 1.25 26.59
CA ALA A 238 -17.39 0.78 27.90
C ALA A 238 -18.23 1.55 28.93
N SER A 239 -19.18 0.84 29.54
CA SER A 239 -19.97 1.37 30.64
C SER A 239 -19.01 1.71 31.75
N THR A 240 -18.87 3.00 32.03
CA THR A 240 -18.18 3.49 33.22
C THR A 240 -19.11 3.25 34.40
N ASP A 241 -19.24 1.99 34.83
CA ASP A 241 -19.72 1.69 36.17
C ASP A 241 -18.59 2.01 37.14
N ALA A 242 -18.61 3.26 37.60
CA ALA A 242 -17.89 3.70 38.78
C ALA A 242 -18.47 2.95 39.99
N ALA A 243 -17.83 1.85 40.36
CA ALA A 243 -18.02 1.24 41.67
C ALA A 243 -17.45 2.18 42.73
N ALA A 244 -18.35 2.83 43.48
CA ALA A 244 -18.03 3.57 44.68
C ALA A 244 -17.45 2.60 45.73
N ALA A 245 -16.15 2.70 45.98
CA ALA A 245 -15.50 2.08 47.13
C ALA A 245 -15.73 2.97 48.35
N THR A 246 -16.61 2.54 49.26
CA THR A 246 -16.70 3.06 50.61
C THR A 246 -15.52 2.55 51.43
N SER A 247 -14.69 3.47 51.89
CA SER A 247 -13.65 3.25 52.90
C SER A 247 -14.29 2.98 54.26
N GLU A 248 -14.07 1.79 54.83
CA GLU A 248 -14.18 1.58 56.27
C GLU A 248 -12.80 1.44 56.90
N GLU A 249 -12.66 2.19 57.98
CA GLU A 249 -11.46 2.55 58.71
C GLU A 249 -11.05 1.44 59.69
N SER A 250 -9.74 1.28 59.83
CA SER A 250 -9.07 0.37 60.75
C SER A 250 -9.29 0.73 62.22
N SER A 251 -9.44 -0.28 63.09
CA SER A 251 -9.02 -0.17 64.49
C SER A 251 -8.39 -1.47 64.98
N ALA A 252 -7.40 -1.30 65.86
CA ALA A 252 -6.27 -2.18 66.12
C ALA A 252 -6.44 -3.12 67.34
N ALA A 253 -5.60 -4.17 67.37
CA ALA A 253 -4.94 -4.84 68.52
C ALA A 253 -4.66 -6.30 68.09
N GLY A 254 -3.52 -6.96 68.32
CA GLY A 254 -2.37 -6.74 69.17
C GLY A 254 -1.80 -8.13 69.53
N GLU A 255 -0.47 -8.22 69.59
CA GLU A 255 0.34 -9.21 70.34
C GLU A 255 0.66 -10.61 69.77
N GLY A 256 1.94 -10.99 69.97
CA GLY A 256 2.43 -12.38 70.01
C GLY A 256 3.39 -12.75 68.88
N ALA A 257 4.65 -12.31 68.89
CA ALA A 257 5.79 -12.96 69.55
C ALA A 257 6.47 -14.09 68.74
N ASP A 258 7.77 -13.88 68.59
CA ASP A 258 8.87 -14.85 68.70
C ASP A 258 9.44 -15.58 67.48
N SER A 259 10.73 -15.27 67.24
CA SER A 259 11.85 -16.19 66.96
C SER A 259 11.83 -16.99 65.65
N ALA A 260 12.93 -17.32 64.98
CA ALA A 260 14.34 -16.98 65.04
C ALA A 260 15.01 -17.63 63.80
N ALA A 261 16.24 -17.21 63.54
CA ALA A 261 17.33 -17.98 62.92
C ALA A 261 17.30 -18.28 61.40
N ASN A 262 18.14 -17.50 60.73
CA ASN A 262 18.92 -17.72 59.50
C ASN A 262 19.96 -18.87 59.68
N PRO A 263 20.96 -19.06 58.80
CA PRO A 263 21.04 -19.62 57.42
C PRO A 263 21.94 -20.90 57.37
N THR A 264 22.64 -21.13 56.25
CA THR A 264 23.81 -22.04 55.96
C THR A 264 23.43 -23.34 55.23
N ASP A 265 24.20 -23.92 54.29
CA ASP A 265 25.46 -23.57 53.60
C ASP A 265 25.69 -24.55 52.41
N SER A 266 26.78 -24.28 51.68
CA SER A 266 27.64 -25.20 50.89
C SER A 266 27.37 -25.27 49.37
N ALA A 267 28.23 -24.74 48.46
CA ALA A 267 29.65 -25.03 48.18
C ALA A 267 29.84 -26.47 47.61
N SER A 268 30.68 -26.83 46.64
CA SER A 268 31.80 -26.23 45.90
C SER A 268 32.28 -27.24 44.83
N SER A 269 33.15 -26.78 43.92
CA SER A 269 34.25 -27.53 43.25
C SER A 269 33.93 -28.29 41.95
N ALA A 270 34.80 -28.43 40.95
CA ALA A 270 35.99 -27.73 40.43
C ALA A 270 36.52 -28.59 39.25
N ASN A 271 37.32 -27.96 38.36
CA ASN A 271 38.28 -28.55 37.40
C ASN A 271 37.76 -29.41 36.23
N GLY A 272 38.38 -29.40 35.05
CA GLY A 272 39.65 -28.81 34.67
C GLY A 272 39.96 -28.98 33.17
N THR A 273 40.91 -28.16 32.76
CA THR A 273 41.59 -27.98 31.48
C THR A 273 42.22 -29.25 30.90
N THR A 274 42.21 -29.42 29.57
CA THR A 274 43.41 -29.85 28.82
C THR A 274 43.34 -29.47 27.34
N THR A 275 44.34 -28.70 26.95
CA THR A 275 44.92 -28.42 25.64
C THR A 275 45.52 -29.67 24.98
N THR A 276 45.41 -29.79 23.65
CA THR A 276 46.50 -30.35 22.82
C THR A 276 46.48 -29.81 21.39
N GLU A 277 47.68 -29.42 20.95
CA GLU A 277 48.10 -28.86 19.66
C GLU A 277 48.29 -29.90 18.53
N LYS A 278 48.22 -29.40 17.29
CA LYS A 278 48.97 -29.76 16.05
C LYS A 278 49.17 -31.25 15.65
N LYS A 279 48.76 -31.55 14.42
CA LYS A 279 49.66 -31.57 13.24
C LYS A 279 48.86 -31.40 11.95
#